data_AF-A0A7X3ZGT4-F1
#
_entry.id   AF-A0A7X3ZGT4-F1
#
_cell.length_a   1.000
_cell.length_b   1.000
_cell.length_c   1.000
_cell.angle_alpha   90.00
_cell.angle_beta   90.00
_cell.angle_gamma   90.00
#
_symmetry.space_group_name_H-M   'P 1'
#
loop_
_entity.id
_entity.type
_entity.pdbx_description
1 polymer ?
#
loop_
_entity_poly.entity_id
_entity_poly.type
_entity_poly.pdbx_seq_one_letter_code
_entity_poly.pdbx_strand_id
1 'polypeptide(L)'
;MLYAWHPLPLVEVAGSGHIDALGVLLLFAALYALHSQRWAAAVCALAGAFLVKLVPLALLPTFWRRPRADWFNFRKWSALLLFPTLGLLAFWPFADAGEKLATGLLTYVQHWHFNASAYSLFRLALEPLHARWLCTALFALIALGVQIRYRDPYRAAFATLGAYILLSPTVHPWYLLWVLPFLAFFPSPAWILLSGLIFLAYEVQIGYGSEGVWREKPWVLWAQYAPFYLLLIITACYRRLMGHCDD
;
A
#
# COMPACT_ATOMS: atom_id res chain seq x y z
N MET A 1 1.38 -8.92 -19.79
CA MET A 1 2.26 -10.10 -19.60
C MET A 1 3.02 -10.04 -18.27
N LEU A 2 3.68 -8.92 -17.91
CA LEU A 2 4.43 -8.78 -16.65
C LEU A 2 3.66 -9.19 -15.37
N TYR A 3 2.43 -8.72 -15.16
CA TYR A 3 1.67 -9.05 -13.94
C TYR A 3 1.21 -10.51 -13.88
N ALA A 4 0.58 -11.01 -14.95
CA ALA A 4 -0.01 -12.36 -14.99
C ALA A 4 1.03 -13.49 -14.89
N TRP A 5 2.27 -13.24 -15.32
CA TRP A 5 3.37 -14.20 -15.28
C TRP A 5 4.32 -13.98 -14.10
N HIS A 6 4.07 -12.96 -13.26
CA HIS A 6 4.89 -12.75 -12.09
C HIS A 6 4.59 -13.85 -11.05
N PRO A 7 5.61 -14.43 -10.39
CA PRO A 7 5.40 -15.51 -9.43
C PRO A 7 4.51 -15.11 -8.24
N LEU A 8 4.56 -13.84 -7.82
CA LEU A 8 3.81 -13.34 -6.66
C LEU A 8 2.28 -13.50 -6.81
N PRO A 9 1.59 -13.03 -7.87
CA PRO A 9 0.17 -13.35 -8.06
C PRO A 9 -0.13 -14.84 -8.14
N LEU A 10 0.74 -15.66 -8.73
CA LEU A 10 0.53 -17.11 -8.80
C LEU A 10 0.54 -17.75 -7.41
N VAL A 11 1.52 -17.43 -6.57
CA VAL A 11 1.65 -18.01 -5.22
C VAL A 11 0.59 -17.46 -4.27
N GLU A 12 0.43 -16.13 -4.22
CA GLU A 12 -0.41 -15.49 -3.22
C GLU A 12 -1.91 -15.57 -3.59
N VAL A 13 -2.25 -15.36 -4.87
CA VAL A 13 -3.66 -15.32 -5.30
C VAL A 13 -4.14 -16.71 -5.69
N ALA A 14 -3.49 -17.36 -6.66
CA ALA A 14 -3.95 -18.67 -7.13
C ALA A 14 -3.61 -19.80 -6.15
N GLY A 15 -2.42 -19.77 -5.54
CA GLY A 15 -1.97 -20.80 -4.59
C GLY A 15 -2.61 -20.67 -3.21
N SER A 16 -2.67 -19.45 -2.66
CA SER A 16 -3.06 -19.22 -1.26
C SER A 16 -4.45 -18.59 -1.09
N GLY A 17 -5.10 -18.14 -2.17
CA GLY A 17 -6.42 -17.52 -2.11
C GLY A 17 -6.45 -16.17 -1.41
N HIS A 18 -5.34 -15.41 -1.41
CA HIS A 18 -5.25 -14.14 -0.68
C HIS A 18 -6.31 -13.13 -1.15
N ILE A 19 -7.06 -12.59 -0.19
CA ILE A 19 -8.11 -11.59 -0.41
C ILE A 19 -7.60 -10.28 -1.01
N ASP A 20 -6.29 -10.01 -0.92
CA ASP A 20 -5.64 -8.85 -1.53
C ASP A 20 -5.92 -8.76 -3.05
N ALA A 21 -6.18 -9.87 -3.74
CA ALA A 21 -6.61 -9.85 -5.14
C ALA A 21 -7.91 -9.07 -5.37
N LEU A 22 -8.91 -9.26 -4.51
CA LEU A 22 -10.16 -8.51 -4.54
C LEU A 22 -9.91 -7.02 -4.23
N GLY A 23 -9.06 -6.73 -3.23
CA GLY A 23 -8.69 -5.37 -2.88
C GLY A 23 -8.01 -4.61 -4.02
N VAL A 24 -7.09 -5.28 -4.72
CA VAL A 24 -6.39 -4.73 -5.90
C VAL A 24 -7.36 -4.52 -7.07
N LEU A 25 -8.25 -5.48 -7.35
CA LEU A 25 -9.27 -5.34 -8.37
C LEU A 25 -10.17 -4.12 -8.10
N LEU A 26 -10.67 -3.99 -6.87
CA LEU A 26 -11.52 -2.88 -6.46
C LEU A 26 -10.79 -1.54 -6.50
N LEU A 27 -9.51 -1.50 -6.14
CA LEU A 27 -8.67 -0.31 -6.27
C LEU A 27 -8.54 0.12 -7.75
N PHE A 28 -8.24 -0.81 -8.66
CA PHE A 28 -8.12 -0.48 -10.08
C PHE A 28 -9.47 -0.10 -10.70
N ALA A 29 -10.56 -0.72 -10.28
CA ALA A 29 -11.91 -0.30 -10.64
C ALA A 29 -12.21 1.13 -10.16
N ALA A 30 -11.78 1.49 -8.94
CA ALA A 30 -11.92 2.83 -8.40
C ALA A 30 -11.14 3.86 -9.22
N LEU A 31 -9.87 3.57 -9.55
CA LEU A 31 -9.03 4.44 -10.37
C LEU A 31 -9.57 4.60 -11.79
N TYR A 32 -10.04 3.51 -12.40
CA TYR A 32 -10.65 3.53 -13.73
C TYR A 32 -11.95 4.35 -13.73
N ALA A 33 -12.87 4.09 -12.79
CA ALA A 33 -14.10 4.85 -12.67
C ALA A 33 -13.84 6.34 -12.40
N LEU A 34 -12.82 6.66 -11.58
CA LEU A 34 -12.38 8.03 -11.33
C LEU A 34 -11.86 8.69 -12.63
N HIS A 35 -11.06 7.97 -13.42
CA HIS A 35 -10.59 8.43 -14.72
C HIS A 35 -11.76 8.71 -15.67
N SER A 36 -12.73 7.79 -15.73
CA SER A 36 -13.97 7.89 -16.52
C SER A 36 -15.02 8.87 -15.97
N GLN A 37 -14.70 9.67 -14.94
CA GLN A 37 -15.62 10.62 -14.30
C GLN A 37 -16.89 9.99 -13.67
N ARG A 38 -16.88 8.69 -13.39
CA ARG A 38 -17.96 7.93 -12.73
C ARG A 38 -17.79 7.95 -11.21
N TRP A 39 -17.97 9.12 -10.61
CA TRP A 39 -17.64 9.41 -9.20
C TRP A 39 -18.24 8.43 -8.19
N ALA A 40 -19.55 8.12 -8.28
CA ALA A 40 -20.18 7.18 -7.35
C ALA A 40 -19.55 5.78 -7.42
N ALA A 41 -19.38 5.24 -8.64
CA ALA A 41 -18.73 3.94 -8.82
C ALA A 41 -17.28 3.95 -8.32
N ALA A 42 -16.57 5.06 -8.52
CA ALA A 42 -15.20 5.23 -8.05
C ALA A 42 -15.12 5.20 -6.51
N VAL A 43 -16.01 5.92 -5.83
CA VAL A 43 -16.06 5.94 -4.36
C VAL A 43 -16.52 4.59 -3.79
N CYS A 44 -17.53 3.95 -4.38
CA CYS A 44 -17.99 2.62 -3.96
C CYS A 44 -16.88 1.57 -4.08
N ALA A 45 -16.14 1.58 -5.20
CA ALA A 45 -15.03 0.66 -5.40
C ALA A 45 -13.87 0.94 -4.42
N LEU A 46 -13.57 2.22 -4.12
CA LEU A 46 -12.57 2.58 -3.13
C LEU A 46 -12.98 2.13 -1.71
N ALA A 47 -14.27 2.30 -1.35
CA ALA A 47 -14.81 1.82 -0.08
C ALA A 47 -14.69 0.29 0.02
N GLY A 48 -15.01 -0.44 -1.05
CA GLY A 48 -14.79 -1.89 -1.11
C GLY A 48 -13.31 -2.28 -0.93
N ALA A 49 -12.38 -1.58 -1.59
CA ALA A 49 -10.94 -1.81 -1.43
C ALA A 49 -10.48 -1.53 0.01
N PHE A 50 -11.00 -0.46 0.63
CA PHE A 50 -10.77 -0.10 2.04
C PHE A 50 -11.27 -1.19 3.01
N LEU A 51 -12.42 -1.79 2.73
CA LEU A 51 -12.98 -2.87 3.54
C LEU A 51 -12.16 -4.16 3.44
N VAL A 52 -11.47 -4.39 2.32
CA VAL A 52 -10.49 -5.49 2.19
C VAL A 52 -9.22 -5.20 2.99
N LYS A 53 -8.71 -3.96 2.92
CA LYS A 53 -7.50 -3.53 3.63
C LYS A 53 -7.52 -2.03 3.86
N LEU A 54 -7.02 -1.54 4.99
CA LEU A 54 -7.19 -0.12 5.36
C LEU A 54 -6.42 0.88 4.46
N VAL A 55 -5.34 0.45 3.77
CA VAL A 55 -4.44 1.34 3.04
C VAL A 55 -5.09 2.21 1.94
N PRO A 56 -6.11 1.78 1.17
CA PRO A 56 -6.77 2.61 0.16
C PRO A 56 -7.47 3.85 0.74
N LEU A 57 -7.75 3.89 2.05
CA LEU A 57 -8.21 5.12 2.71
C LEU A 57 -7.24 6.29 2.50
N ALA A 58 -5.93 6.01 2.44
CA ALA A 58 -4.92 7.03 2.20
C ALA A 58 -5.07 7.70 0.82
N LEU A 59 -5.81 7.10 -0.11
CA LEU A 59 -6.04 7.62 -1.47
C LEU A 59 -7.28 8.51 -1.58
N LEU A 60 -8.07 8.67 -0.51
CA LEU A 60 -9.26 9.53 -0.49
C LEU A 60 -8.97 10.96 -1.01
N PRO A 61 -7.86 11.63 -0.65
CA PRO A 61 -7.57 12.98 -1.16
C PRO A 61 -7.41 13.06 -2.70
N THR A 62 -7.06 11.95 -3.37
CA THR A 62 -6.96 11.87 -4.84
C THR A 62 -8.31 12.11 -5.51
N PHE A 63 -9.41 11.76 -4.82
CA PHE A 63 -10.78 11.94 -5.28
C PHE A 63 -11.29 13.38 -5.06
N TRP A 64 -10.60 14.18 -4.23
CA TRP A 64 -11.00 15.56 -3.93
C TRP A 64 -10.49 16.58 -4.98
N ARG A 65 -9.38 16.31 -5.68
CA ARG A 65 -8.53 17.36 -6.29
C ARG A 65 -8.72 17.68 -7.78
N ARG A 66 -9.94 17.65 -8.32
CA ARG A 66 -10.20 18.00 -9.74
C ARG A 66 -11.16 19.19 -9.94
N PRO A 67 -10.90 20.05 -10.94
CA PRO A 67 -10.46 21.45 -10.84
C PRO A 67 -11.41 22.44 -10.13
N ARG A 68 -10.84 23.59 -9.73
CA ARG A 68 -11.41 24.73 -8.99
C ARG A 68 -12.82 25.20 -9.37
N ALA A 69 -13.31 24.90 -10.58
CA ALA A 69 -14.64 25.31 -11.03
C ALA A 69 -15.79 24.46 -10.44
N ASP A 70 -15.48 23.30 -9.85
CA ASP A 70 -16.47 22.31 -9.41
C ASP A 70 -16.54 22.14 -7.88
N TRP A 71 -16.00 23.06 -7.07
CA TRP A 71 -16.02 22.94 -5.60
C TRP A 71 -17.46 22.81 -5.06
N PHE A 72 -18.44 23.36 -5.75
CA PHE A 72 -19.87 23.26 -5.41
C PHE A 72 -20.62 22.15 -6.18
N ASN A 73 -19.91 21.25 -6.86
CA ASN A 73 -20.56 20.18 -7.61
C ASN A 73 -21.17 19.16 -6.64
N PHE A 74 -22.44 19.36 -6.30
CA PHE A 74 -23.22 18.56 -5.36
C PHE A 74 -23.08 17.05 -5.60
N ARG A 75 -23.00 16.63 -6.87
CA ARG A 75 -22.84 15.22 -7.27
C ARG A 75 -21.53 14.60 -6.77
N LYS A 76 -20.44 15.37 -6.67
CA LYS A 76 -19.15 14.89 -6.16
C LYS A 76 -19.20 14.75 -4.63
N TRP A 77 -19.77 15.74 -3.95
CA TRP A 77 -19.94 15.72 -2.50
C TRP A 77 -20.87 14.59 -2.05
N SER A 78 -22.02 14.42 -2.72
CA SER A 78 -22.94 13.33 -2.42
C SER A 78 -22.31 11.96 -2.68
N ALA A 79 -21.50 11.82 -3.72
CA ALA A 79 -20.74 10.59 -3.97
C ALA A 79 -19.71 10.30 -2.88
N LEU A 80 -19.04 11.31 -2.32
CA LEU A 80 -18.10 11.11 -1.21
C LEU A 80 -18.78 10.63 0.08
N LEU A 81 -20.03 11.03 0.32
CA LEU A 81 -20.83 10.49 1.44
C LEU A 81 -21.09 8.98 1.30
N LEU A 82 -20.96 8.41 0.10
CA LEU A 82 -21.04 6.96 -0.09
C LEU A 82 -19.92 6.21 0.63
N PHE A 83 -18.74 6.81 0.80
CA PHE A 83 -17.62 6.14 1.46
C PHE A 83 -17.92 5.80 2.93
N PRO A 84 -18.21 6.79 3.81
CA PRO A 84 -18.52 6.48 5.21
C PRO A 84 -19.83 5.70 5.34
N THR A 85 -20.84 5.92 4.48
CA THR A 85 -22.09 5.16 4.56
C THR A 85 -21.90 3.68 4.22
N LEU A 86 -21.13 3.34 3.18
CA LEU A 86 -20.80 1.95 2.86
C LEU A 86 -19.93 1.30 3.95
N GLY A 87 -18.99 2.05 4.51
CA GLY A 87 -18.21 1.59 5.66
C GLY A 87 -19.11 1.24 6.84
N LEU A 88 -19.97 2.18 7.27
CA LEU A 88 -20.90 1.96 8.37
C LEU A 88 -21.88 0.80 8.08
N LEU A 89 -22.41 0.70 6.87
CA LEU A 89 -23.30 -0.38 6.46
C LEU A 89 -22.60 -1.75 6.54
N ALA A 90 -21.32 -1.83 6.16
CA ALA A 90 -20.56 -3.08 6.23
C ALA A 90 -20.30 -3.52 7.68
N PHE A 91 -20.12 -2.57 8.60
CA PHE A 91 -19.95 -2.85 10.03
C PHE A 91 -21.27 -2.98 10.80
N TRP A 92 -22.39 -2.56 10.22
CA TRP A 92 -23.71 -2.58 10.86
C TRP A 92 -24.12 -3.95 11.42
N PRO A 93 -23.94 -5.08 10.71
CA PRO A 93 -24.27 -6.41 11.25
C PRO A 93 -23.48 -6.78 12.51
N PHE A 94 -22.40 -6.06 12.82
CA PHE A 94 -21.51 -6.29 13.95
C PHE A 94 -21.59 -5.17 15.00
N ALA A 95 -22.57 -4.26 14.92
CA ALA A 95 -22.68 -3.12 15.80
C ALA A 95 -22.72 -3.50 17.30
N ASP A 96 -23.36 -4.62 17.62
CA ASP A 96 -23.46 -5.14 19.00
C ASP A 96 -22.11 -5.53 19.62
N ALA A 97 -21.06 -5.71 18.81
CA ALA A 97 -19.73 -6.01 19.30
C ALA A 97 -19.06 -4.81 20.01
N GLY A 98 -19.53 -3.58 19.77
CA GLY A 98 -19.05 -2.36 20.43
C GLY A 98 -17.53 -2.17 20.28
N GLU A 99 -16.85 -1.91 21.41
CA GLU A 99 -15.39 -1.69 21.44
C GLU A 99 -14.57 -2.88 20.92
N LYS A 100 -15.14 -4.10 20.92
CA LYS A 100 -14.44 -5.30 20.44
C LYS A 100 -14.10 -5.24 18.95
N LEU A 101 -14.84 -4.42 18.17
CA LEU A 101 -14.51 -4.17 16.76
C LEU A 101 -13.13 -3.52 16.59
N ALA A 102 -12.70 -2.72 17.55
CA ALA A 102 -11.41 -2.03 17.51
C ALA A 102 -10.26 -2.88 18.06
N THR A 103 -10.54 -3.91 18.87
CA THR A 103 -9.51 -4.68 19.58
C THR A 103 -8.51 -5.32 18.62
N GLY A 104 -8.97 -5.96 17.55
CA GLY A 104 -8.06 -6.60 16.58
C GLY A 104 -7.11 -5.61 15.91
N LEU A 105 -7.63 -4.44 15.50
CA LEU A 105 -6.82 -3.37 14.92
C LEU A 105 -5.83 -2.80 15.94
N LEU A 106 -6.25 -2.61 17.19
CA LEU A 106 -5.38 -2.11 18.25
C LEU A 106 -4.25 -3.09 18.55
N THR A 107 -4.57 -4.39 18.66
CA THR A 107 -3.56 -5.45 18.85
C THR A 107 -2.56 -5.47 17.70
N TYR A 108 -3.02 -5.36 16.44
CA TYR A 108 -2.16 -5.26 15.27
C TYR A 108 -1.22 -4.04 15.36
N VAL A 109 -1.77 -2.85 15.62
CA VAL A 109 -0.99 -1.61 15.69
C VAL A 109 0.03 -1.63 16.83
N GLN A 110 -0.27 -2.30 17.95
CA GLN A 110 0.63 -2.35 19.11
C GLN A 110 1.74 -3.40 18.95
N HIS A 111 1.39 -4.60 18.50
CA HIS A 111 2.27 -5.77 18.64
C HIS A 111 2.88 -6.25 17.33
N TRP A 112 2.22 -6.04 16.18
CA TRP A 112 2.67 -6.67 14.95
C TRP A 112 3.87 -5.95 14.36
N HIS A 113 4.92 -6.71 14.09
CA HIS A 113 6.13 -6.30 13.42
C HIS A 113 6.63 -7.48 12.58
N PHE A 114 6.85 -7.26 11.29
CA PHE A 114 7.37 -8.30 10.40
C PHE A 114 7.89 -7.70 9.10
N ASN A 115 9.09 -8.11 8.69
CA ASN A 115 9.74 -7.80 7.43
C ASN A 115 9.72 -6.30 7.12
N ALA A 116 9.95 -5.47 8.13
CA ALA A 116 9.78 -4.03 7.99
C ALA A 116 11.01 -3.36 7.38
N SER A 117 10.80 -2.35 6.53
CA SER A 117 11.88 -1.62 5.86
C SER A 117 12.40 -0.47 6.73
N ALA A 118 11.89 0.75 6.54
CA ALA A 118 12.36 1.93 7.29
C ALA A 118 12.09 1.82 8.80
N TYR A 119 10.98 1.19 9.20
CA TYR A 119 10.67 0.98 10.60
C TYR A 119 11.78 0.22 11.35
N SER A 120 12.38 -0.81 10.73
CA SER A 120 13.50 -1.57 11.32
C SER A 120 14.73 -0.70 11.60
N LEU A 121 14.97 0.31 10.75
CA LEU A 121 16.08 1.25 10.95
C LEU A 121 15.76 2.25 12.07
N PHE A 122 14.54 2.80 12.10
CA PHE A 122 14.12 3.71 13.17
C PHE A 122 14.13 3.02 14.54
N ARG A 123 13.81 1.73 14.56
CA ARG A 123 13.90 0.85 15.75
C ARG A 123 15.31 0.69 16.33
N LEU A 124 16.36 1.07 15.60
CA LEU A 124 17.73 1.10 16.14
C LEU A 124 17.97 2.30 17.05
N ALA A 125 17.19 3.38 16.89
CA ALA A 125 17.38 4.64 17.61
C ALA A 125 16.18 5.05 18.47
N LEU A 126 15.00 4.46 18.23
CA LEU A 126 13.73 4.85 18.86
C LEU A 126 13.01 3.64 19.46
N GLU A 127 12.32 3.88 20.57
CA GLU A 127 11.34 2.93 21.14
C GLU A 127 10.25 2.55 20.12
N PRO A 128 9.66 1.34 20.20
CA PRO A 128 8.64 0.85 19.25
C PRO A 128 7.56 1.87 18.93
N LEU A 129 6.99 2.49 19.96
CA LEU A 129 5.87 3.41 19.80
C LEU A 129 6.31 4.67 19.04
N HIS A 130 7.46 5.24 19.37
CA HIS A 130 8.01 6.42 18.69
C HIS A 130 8.39 6.12 17.23
N ALA A 131 8.97 4.95 16.96
CA ALA A 131 9.27 4.51 15.60
C ALA A 131 7.98 4.35 14.75
N ARG A 132 6.90 3.80 15.33
CA ARG A 132 5.59 3.70 14.66
C ARG A 132 5.03 5.08 14.35
N TRP A 133 5.02 6.00 15.32
CA TRP A 133 4.54 7.37 15.12
C TRP A 133 5.33 8.11 14.04
N LEU A 134 6.66 7.97 14.03
CA LEU A 134 7.50 8.55 13.00
C LEU A 134 7.16 7.99 11.61
N CYS A 135 7.05 6.67 11.48
CA CYS A 135 6.63 6.03 10.23
C CYS A 135 5.25 6.50 9.76
N THR A 136 4.26 6.58 10.65
CA THR A 136 2.91 7.06 10.34
C THR A 136 2.91 8.52 9.91
N ALA A 137 3.66 9.38 10.59
CA ALA A 137 3.78 10.79 10.25
C ALA A 137 4.45 10.97 8.88
N LEU A 138 5.58 10.29 8.65
CA LEU A 138 6.26 10.30 7.34
C LEU A 138 5.35 9.77 6.24
N PHE A 139 4.60 8.70 6.49
CA PHE A 139 3.68 8.14 5.52
C PHE A 139 2.58 9.14 5.17
N ALA A 140 1.94 9.77 6.17
CA ALA A 140 0.91 10.77 5.96
C ALA A 140 1.43 11.97 5.16
N LEU A 141 2.63 12.47 5.49
CA LEU A 141 3.27 13.59 4.80
C LEU A 141 3.62 13.24 3.35
N ILE A 142 4.21 12.08 3.10
CA ILE A 142 4.56 11.62 1.75
C ILE A 142 3.29 11.36 0.94
N ALA A 143 2.30 10.66 1.51
CA ALA A 143 1.04 10.35 0.84
C ALA A 143 0.31 11.63 0.45
N LEU A 144 0.24 12.61 1.35
CA LEU A 144 -0.34 13.91 1.05
C LEU A 144 0.49 14.64 -0.02
N GLY A 145 1.80 14.77 0.17
CA GLY A 145 2.69 15.45 -0.78
C GLY A 145 2.63 14.87 -2.20
N VAL A 146 2.59 13.54 -2.32
CA VAL A 146 2.41 12.81 -3.59
C VAL A 146 1.06 13.13 -4.23
N GLN A 147 -0.03 13.12 -3.45
CA GLN A 147 -1.37 13.47 -3.94
C GLN A 147 -1.53 14.95 -4.27
N ILE A 148 -0.67 15.81 -3.70
CA ILE A 148 -0.56 17.21 -4.10
C ILE A 148 0.20 17.35 -5.42
N ARG A 149 1.33 16.63 -5.55
CA ARG A 149 2.29 16.77 -6.63
C ARG A 149 1.82 16.14 -7.95
N TYR A 150 1.19 14.97 -7.89
CA TYR A 150 0.79 14.20 -9.07
C TYR A 150 -0.70 14.36 -9.36
N ARG A 151 -1.02 14.82 -10.57
CA ARG A 151 -2.41 14.95 -11.05
C ARG A 151 -2.99 13.63 -11.57
N ASP A 152 -2.11 12.74 -12.02
CA ASP A 152 -2.48 11.40 -12.43
C ASP A 152 -2.76 10.52 -11.19
N PRO A 153 -4.01 10.02 -11.03
CA PRO A 153 -4.39 9.23 -9.86
C PRO A 153 -3.68 7.88 -9.80
N TYR A 154 -3.28 7.30 -10.94
CA TYR A 154 -2.53 6.05 -10.96
C TYR A 154 -1.13 6.26 -10.39
N ARG A 155 -0.45 7.33 -10.79
CA ARG A 155 0.88 7.67 -10.25
C ARG A 155 0.83 8.05 -8.77
N ALA A 156 -0.19 8.79 -8.36
CA ALA A 156 -0.40 9.10 -6.95
C ALA A 156 -0.62 7.83 -6.12
N ALA A 157 -1.49 6.92 -6.58
CA ALA A 157 -1.76 5.66 -5.91
C ALA A 157 -0.51 4.77 -5.82
N PHE A 158 0.23 4.61 -6.91
CA PHE A 158 1.48 3.86 -6.94
C PHE A 158 2.48 4.37 -5.90
N ALA A 159 2.73 5.68 -5.86
CA ALA A 159 3.68 6.26 -4.92
C ALA A 159 3.19 6.23 -3.46
N THR A 160 1.88 6.40 -3.21
CA THR A 160 1.31 6.26 -1.86
C THR A 160 1.42 4.82 -1.36
N LEU A 161 1.07 3.82 -2.18
CA LEU A 161 1.18 2.41 -1.80
C LEU A 161 2.64 1.96 -1.62
N GLY A 162 3.54 2.47 -2.46
CA GLY A 162 4.98 2.27 -2.29
C GLY A 162 5.48 2.86 -0.96
N ALA A 163 5.07 4.08 -0.62
CA ALA A 163 5.40 4.70 0.67
C ALA A 163 4.85 3.88 1.85
N TYR A 164 3.62 3.36 1.74
CA TYR A 164 3.04 2.47 2.74
C TYR A 164 3.90 1.23 2.96
N ILE A 165 4.32 0.53 1.90
CA ILE A 165 5.18 -0.66 2.02
C ILE A 165 6.52 -0.32 2.70
N LEU A 166 7.15 0.81 2.35
CA LEU A 166 8.46 1.15 2.90
C LEU A 166 8.41 1.65 4.36
N LEU A 167 7.28 2.22 4.79
CA LEU A 167 7.12 2.79 6.12
C LEU A 167 6.30 1.89 7.07
N SER A 168 5.65 0.84 6.57
CA SER A 168 4.87 -0.07 7.40
C SER A 168 5.78 -0.87 8.35
N PRO A 169 5.39 -1.03 9.63
CA PRO A 169 6.06 -1.95 10.56
C PRO A 169 5.82 -3.43 10.22
N THR A 170 4.90 -3.73 9.28
CA THR A 170 4.54 -5.09 8.91
C THR A 170 4.35 -5.17 7.39
N VAL A 171 5.15 -6.01 6.71
CA VAL A 171 5.10 -6.17 5.25
C VAL A 171 5.19 -7.65 4.90
N HIS A 172 4.03 -8.27 4.71
CA HIS A 172 3.99 -9.62 4.16
C HIS A 172 4.16 -9.61 2.63
N PRO A 173 4.60 -10.72 2.01
CA PRO A 173 4.80 -10.81 0.56
C PRO A 173 3.61 -10.34 -0.28
N TRP A 174 2.38 -10.71 0.11
CA TRP A 174 1.16 -10.28 -0.57
C TRP A 174 0.91 -8.76 -0.55
N TYR A 175 1.61 -7.97 0.27
CA TYR A 175 1.50 -6.51 0.24
C TYR A 175 2.01 -5.94 -1.10
N LEU A 176 2.98 -6.60 -1.74
CA LEU A 176 3.52 -6.18 -3.04
C LEU A 176 2.52 -6.39 -4.18
N LEU A 177 1.44 -7.18 -3.99
CA LEU A 177 0.34 -7.29 -4.96
C LEU A 177 -0.34 -5.93 -5.21
N TRP A 178 -0.32 -5.02 -4.23
CA TRP A 178 -0.90 -3.69 -4.34
C TRP A 178 -0.07 -2.75 -5.21
N VAL A 179 1.22 -3.02 -5.39
CA VAL A 179 2.13 -2.20 -6.20
C VAL A 179 2.39 -2.82 -7.57
N LEU A 180 2.45 -4.14 -7.63
CA LEU A 180 2.87 -4.88 -8.83
C LEU A 180 2.11 -4.51 -10.12
N PRO A 181 0.77 -4.36 -10.15
CA PRO A 181 0.07 -4.01 -11.38
C PRO A 181 0.43 -2.61 -11.91
N PHE A 182 0.85 -1.70 -11.03
CA PHE A 182 1.28 -0.35 -11.44
C PHE A 182 2.59 -0.38 -12.23
N LEU A 183 3.42 -1.42 -12.10
CA LEU A 183 4.68 -1.55 -12.84
C LEU A 183 4.47 -1.72 -14.35
N ALA A 184 3.26 -2.07 -14.78
CA ALA A 184 2.88 -2.04 -16.20
C ALA A 184 2.76 -0.60 -16.74
N PHE A 185 2.43 0.38 -15.89
CA PHE A 185 2.30 1.79 -16.25
C PHE A 185 3.55 2.60 -15.90
N PHE A 186 4.19 2.27 -14.78
CA PHE A 186 5.35 2.96 -14.25
C PHE A 186 6.47 1.94 -13.97
N PRO A 187 7.20 1.50 -15.02
CA PRO A 187 8.29 0.55 -14.85
C PRO A 187 9.34 1.06 -13.86
N SER A 188 9.65 0.22 -12.88
CA SER A 188 10.68 0.47 -11.88
C SER A 188 11.48 -0.80 -11.62
N PRO A 189 12.75 -0.86 -12.06
CA PRO A 189 13.62 -2.00 -11.81
C PRO A 189 13.74 -2.35 -10.32
N ALA A 190 13.76 -1.33 -9.45
CA ALA A 190 13.81 -1.53 -8.00
C ALA A 190 12.58 -2.30 -7.49
N TRP A 191 11.37 -1.87 -7.86
CA TRP A 191 10.14 -2.56 -7.43
C TRP A 191 9.99 -3.97 -8.03
N ILE A 192 10.45 -4.18 -9.27
CA ILE A 192 10.49 -5.51 -9.90
C ILE A 192 11.47 -6.43 -9.13
N LEU A 193 12.63 -5.90 -8.75
CA LEU A 193 13.60 -6.64 -7.95
C LEU A 193 13.02 -7.00 -6.58
N LEU A 194 12.43 -6.03 -5.87
CA LEU A 194 11.82 -6.26 -4.57
C LEU A 194 10.69 -7.29 -4.65
N SER A 195 9.84 -7.26 -5.68
CA SER A 195 8.75 -8.24 -5.83
C SER A 195 9.25 -9.67 -6.07
N GLY A 196 10.47 -9.86 -6.57
CA GLY A 196 11.14 -11.16 -6.63
C GLY A 196 11.82 -11.54 -5.31
N LEU A 197 12.46 -10.60 -4.63
CA LEU A 197 13.18 -10.86 -3.38
C LEU A 197 12.27 -11.04 -2.17
N ILE A 198 11.04 -10.50 -2.21
CA ILE A 198 10.09 -10.53 -1.08
C ILE A 198 9.77 -11.94 -0.59
N PHE A 199 9.92 -12.96 -1.43
CA PHE A 199 9.76 -14.37 -1.04
C PHE A 199 10.75 -14.83 0.04
N LEU A 200 11.91 -14.16 0.16
CA LEU A 200 12.85 -14.44 1.25
C LEU A 200 12.21 -14.22 2.63
N ALA A 201 11.18 -13.38 2.74
CA ALA A 201 10.44 -13.20 3.99
C ALA A 201 9.79 -14.50 4.50
N TYR A 202 9.51 -15.47 3.62
CA TYR A 202 8.98 -16.78 4.02
C TYR A 202 9.98 -17.66 4.77
N GLU A 203 11.27 -17.27 4.83
CA GLU A 203 12.27 -17.97 5.63
C GLU A 203 11.86 -18.12 7.10
N VAL A 204 11.12 -17.15 7.65
CA VAL A 204 10.58 -17.20 9.01
C VAL A 204 9.72 -18.44 9.27
N GLN A 205 9.06 -18.97 8.23
CA GLN A 205 8.19 -20.15 8.35
C GLN A 205 8.97 -21.43 8.63
N ILE A 206 10.26 -21.49 8.28
CA ILE A 206 11.09 -22.68 8.52
C ILE A 206 11.24 -22.88 10.03
N GLY A 207 11.72 -21.86 10.74
CA GLY A 207 11.86 -21.90 12.19
C GLY A 207 10.52 -22.02 12.93
N TYR A 208 9.48 -21.37 12.41
CA TYR A 208 8.13 -21.52 12.97
C TYR A 208 7.60 -22.95 12.83
N GLY A 209 7.80 -23.60 11.68
CA GLY A 209 7.35 -24.97 11.43
C GLY A 209 8.12 -26.03 12.23
N SER A 210 9.41 -25.81 12.49
CA SER A 210 10.25 -26.77 13.23
C SER A 210 10.24 -26.56 14.74
N GLU A 211 10.23 -25.31 15.21
CA GLU A 211 10.47 -24.96 16.62
C GLU A 211 9.33 -24.13 17.22
N GLY A 212 8.33 -23.72 16.43
CA GLY A 212 7.27 -22.80 16.88
C GLY A 212 7.74 -21.36 17.08
N VAL A 213 8.97 -21.03 16.69
CA VAL A 213 9.59 -19.73 16.94
C VAL A 213 9.46 -18.82 15.72
N TRP A 214 8.70 -17.73 15.86
CA TRP A 214 8.64 -16.67 14.87
C TRP A 214 9.80 -15.70 15.07
N ARG A 215 10.91 -15.90 14.33
CA ARG A 215 12.09 -15.03 14.43
C ARG A 215 12.67 -14.69 13.07
N GLU A 216 12.71 -13.40 12.77
CA GLU A 216 13.29 -12.88 11.55
C GLU A 216 14.82 -12.89 11.62
N LYS A 217 15.47 -13.31 10.53
CA LYS A 217 16.92 -13.24 10.39
C LYS A 217 17.32 -11.91 9.76
N PRO A 218 18.25 -11.12 10.36
CA PRO A 218 18.63 -9.82 9.81
C PRO A 218 19.12 -9.84 8.37
N TRP A 219 19.81 -10.91 7.95
CA TRP A 219 20.31 -11.03 6.58
C TRP A 219 19.16 -11.10 5.55
N VAL A 220 17.99 -11.65 5.92
CA VAL A 220 16.80 -11.73 5.05
C VAL A 220 16.27 -10.33 4.73
N LEU A 221 16.22 -9.44 5.74
CA LEU A 221 15.86 -8.03 5.56
C LEU A 221 16.85 -7.32 4.64
N TRP A 222 18.15 -7.46 4.90
CA TRP A 222 19.19 -6.82 4.09
C TRP A 222 19.22 -7.32 2.65
N ALA A 223 19.04 -8.64 2.44
CA ALA A 223 18.98 -9.24 1.12
C ALA A 223 17.82 -8.71 0.28
N GLN A 224 16.71 -8.28 0.91
CA GLN A 224 15.57 -7.68 0.22
C GLN A 224 15.77 -6.18 0.00
N TYR A 225 16.02 -5.42 1.07
CA TYR A 225 15.92 -3.97 1.05
C TYR A 225 17.20 -3.25 0.62
N ALA A 226 18.39 -3.79 0.91
CA ALA A 226 19.64 -3.16 0.43
C ALA A 226 19.71 -3.06 -1.11
N PRO A 227 19.52 -4.16 -1.87
CA PRO A 227 19.58 -4.06 -3.32
C PRO A 227 18.41 -3.27 -3.90
N PHE A 228 17.22 -3.31 -3.25
CA PHE A 228 16.10 -2.44 -3.61
C PHE A 228 16.48 -0.96 -3.52
N TYR A 229 16.98 -0.50 -2.38
CA TYR A 229 17.34 0.91 -2.18
C TYR A 229 18.52 1.32 -3.08
N LEU A 230 19.52 0.46 -3.24
CA LEU A 230 20.64 0.71 -4.15
C LEU A 230 20.14 0.95 -5.58
N LEU A 231 19.31 0.06 -6.10
CA LEU A 231 18.78 0.18 -7.46
C LEU A 231 17.81 1.37 -7.59
N LEU A 232 17.03 1.68 -6.55
CA LEU A 232 16.16 2.84 -6.53
C LEU A 232 16.95 4.15 -6.62
N ILE A 233 18.06 4.26 -5.88
CA ILE A 233 18.95 5.43 -5.90
C ILE A 233 19.66 5.53 -7.25
N ILE A 234 20.25 4.44 -7.76
CA ILE A 234 20.94 4.43 -9.06
C ILE A 234 19.99 4.88 -10.17
N THR A 235 18.78 4.32 -10.22
CA THR A 235 17.80 4.67 -11.26
C THR A 235 17.29 6.11 -11.11
N ALA A 236 17.15 6.63 -9.89
CA ALA A 236 16.79 8.02 -9.66
C ALA A 236 17.91 8.99 -10.10
N CYS A 237 19.17 8.70 -9.77
CA CYS A 237 20.33 9.48 -10.19
C CYS A 237 20.48 9.47 -11.72
N TYR A 238 20.39 8.30 -12.35
CA TYR A 238 20.49 8.16 -13.80
C TYR A 238 19.41 8.98 -14.54
N ARG A 239 18.15 8.93 -14.07
CA ARG A 239 17.06 9.74 -14.65
C ARG A 239 17.29 11.24 -14.50
N ARG A 240 17.87 11.70 -13.39
CA ARG A 240 18.20 13.12 -13.21
C ARG A 240 19.31 13.58 -14.16
N LEU A 241 20.34 12.76 -14.34
CA LEU A 241 21.46 13.06 -15.24
C LEU A 241 21.02 13.10 -16.70
N MET A 242 20.27 12.10 -17.16
CA MET A 242 19.77 12.05 -18.54
C MET A 242 18.69 13.11 -18.81
N GLY A 243 17.83 13.41 -17.82
CA GLY A 243 16.83 14.46 -17.95
C GLY A 243 17.39 15.88 -18.01
N HIS A 244 18.69 16.09 -17.74
CA HIS A 244 19.38 17.37 -18.00
C HIS A 244 20.05 17.43 -19.38
N CYS A 245 20.05 16.34 -20.15
CA CYS A 245 20.60 16.32 -21.51
C CYS A 245 19.55 16.49 -22.61
N ASP A 246 18.26 16.42 -22.26
CA ASP A 246 17.13 16.54 -23.20
C ASP A 246 16.40 17.92 -23.11
N ASP A 247 16.91 18.85 -22.29
CA ASP A 247 16.49 20.27 -22.20
C ASP A 247 17.54 21.20 -22.82
#